data_AF-A0A916R8N6-F1
#
_entry.id   AF-A0A916R8N6-F1
#
_cell.length_a   1.000
_cell.length_b   1.000
_cell.length_c   1.000
_cell.angle_alpha   90.00
_cell.angle_beta   90.00
_cell.angle_gamma   90.00
#
_symmetry.space_group_name_H-M   'P 1'
#
loop_
_entity.id
_entity.type
_entity.pdbx_description
1 polymer ?
#
loop_
_entity_poly.entity_id
_entity_poly.type
_entity_poly.pdbx_seq_one_letter_code
_entity_poly.pdbx_strand_id
1 'polypeptide(L)'
;MDIRSQLYISARQIYRKFTSKNLGLREILYEQIINDSPERTNNYLSALLEYATAHIPYYKNLISSHSYNSSNFSELPILTKSIIRENFDNLKSDELASRRYYFNSSGGSTGKPLQVIQDAEYEEWREATELFFYRQFLDIEPVVTSEVILWGSTTDIQQQTKKKNLTTRQKLLNIIQPQKTFLNSFKMTKRICIDM
;
A
#
# COMPACT_ATOMS: atom_id res chain seq x y z
N MET A 1 -10.33 32.07 -12.20
CA MET A 1 -10.12 30.62 -12.03
C MET A 1 -9.77 30.07 -13.41
N ASP A 2 -8.60 29.43 -13.58
CA ASP A 2 -8.14 28.99 -14.91
C ASP A 2 -8.92 27.75 -15.41
N ILE A 3 -9.01 27.60 -16.74
CA ILE A 3 -9.73 26.51 -17.43
C ILE A 3 -9.25 25.15 -16.95
N ARG A 4 -7.94 24.98 -16.70
CA ARG A 4 -7.37 23.74 -16.16
C ARG A 4 -7.92 23.38 -14.79
N SER A 5 -8.12 24.37 -13.92
CA SER A 5 -8.72 24.18 -12.60
C SER A 5 -10.20 23.81 -12.70
N GLN A 6 -10.94 24.40 -13.63
CA GLN A 6 -12.36 24.05 -13.87
C GLN A 6 -12.50 22.62 -14.41
N LEU A 7 -11.66 22.24 -15.38
CA LEU A 7 -11.60 20.87 -15.91
C LEU A 7 -11.30 19.84 -14.81
N TYR A 8 -10.32 20.11 -13.94
CA TYR A 8 -10.02 19.26 -12.80
C TYR A 8 -11.22 19.10 -11.86
N ILE A 9 -11.87 20.21 -11.47
CA ILE A 9 -13.02 20.17 -10.56
C ILE A 9 -14.17 19.35 -11.17
N SER A 10 -14.49 19.58 -12.45
CA SER A 10 -15.52 18.82 -13.15
C SER A 10 -15.15 17.33 -13.25
N ALA A 11 -13.91 17.00 -13.61
CA ALA A 11 -13.45 15.61 -13.69
C ALA A 11 -13.51 14.90 -12.33
N ARG A 12 -13.06 15.57 -11.26
CA ARG A 12 -13.14 15.09 -9.88
C ARG A 12 -14.60 14.83 -9.46
N GLN A 13 -15.51 15.75 -9.75
CA GLN A 13 -16.93 15.60 -9.43
C GLN A 13 -17.58 14.44 -10.18
N ILE A 14 -17.28 14.30 -11.48
CA ILE A 14 -17.79 13.20 -12.31
C ILE A 14 -17.28 11.86 -11.78
N TYR A 15 -15.97 11.76 -11.50
CA TYR A 15 -15.37 10.53 -10.98
C TYR A 15 -16.01 10.10 -9.66
N ARG A 16 -16.12 11.02 -8.69
CA ARG A 16 -16.75 10.72 -7.39
C ARG A 16 -18.22 10.31 -7.50
N LYS A 17 -18.98 10.91 -8.42
CA LYS A 17 -20.37 10.52 -8.70
C LYS A 17 -20.48 9.15 -9.36
N PHE A 18 -19.48 8.75 -10.12
CA PHE A 18 -19.42 7.43 -10.75
C PHE A 18 -19.04 6.36 -9.72
N THR A 19 -17.99 6.59 -8.92
CA THR A 19 -17.54 5.61 -7.92
C THR A 19 -18.54 5.41 -6.79
N SER A 20 -19.29 6.43 -6.40
CA SER A 20 -20.36 6.27 -5.39
C SER A 20 -21.46 5.28 -5.78
N LYS A 21 -21.57 4.93 -7.07
CA LYS A 21 -22.53 3.93 -7.56
C LYS A 21 -21.94 2.54 -7.78
N ASN A 22 -20.62 2.43 -7.98
CA ASN A 22 -19.89 1.18 -8.22
C ASN A 22 -18.51 1.29 -7.57
N LEU A 23 -18.47 1.10 -6.25
CA LEU A 23 -17.23 1.21 -5.49
C LEU A 23 -16.36 -0.02 -5.78
N GLY A 24 -15.18 0.19 -6.38
CA GLY A 24 -14.13 -0.82 -6.36
C GLY A 24 -13.62 -1.04 -4.93
N LEU A 25 -12.95 -2.18 -4.67
CA LEU A 25 -12.44 -2.53 -3.33
C LEU A 25 -11.66 -1.40 -2.66
N ARG A 26 -10.78 -0.72 -3.41
CA ARG A 26 -10.05 0.47 -2.92
C ARG A 26 -10.95 1.57 -2.36
N GLU A 27 -12.07 1.87 -3.03
CA GLU A 27 -13.00 2.91 -2.60
C GLU A 27 -13.82 2.44 -1.39
N ILE A 28 -14.19 1.15 -1.32
CA ILE A 28 -14.85 0.56 -0.13
C ILE A 28 -13.93 0.66 1.10
N LEU A 29 -12.67 0.26 0.96
CA LEU A 29 -11.70 0.34 2.04
C LEU A 29 -11.38 1.80 2.42
N TYR A 30 -11.34 2.71 1.46
CA TYR A 30 -11.22 4.14 1.73
C TYR A 30 -12.40 4.66 2.58
N GLU A 31 -13.64 4.32 2.21
CA GLU A 31 -14.82 4.67 3.00
C GLU A 31 -14.76 4.07 4.41
N GLN A 32 -14.21 2.86 4.56
CA GLN A 32 -13.96 2.28 5.86
C GLN A 32 -12.94 3.08 6.68
N ILE A 33 -11.85 3.56 6.07
CA ILE A 33 -10.82 4.36 6.77
C ILE A 33 -11.40 5.68 7.28
N ILE A 34 -12.17 6.40 6.45
CA ILE A 34 -12.71 7.71 6.85
C ILE A 34 -13.85 7.62 7.87
N ASN A 35 -14.55 6.48 7.90
CA ASN A 35 -15.64 6.20 8.84
C ASN A 35 -15.19 5.20 9.93
N ASP A 36 -13.89 5.15 10.22
CA ASP A 36 -13.37 4.26 11.25
C ASP A 36 -13.90 4.65 12.63
N SER A 37 -13.95 3.66 13.53
CA SER A 37 -14.32 3.86 14.93
C SER A 37 -13.36 3.10 15.84
N PRO A 38 -13.17 3.55 17.10
CA PRO A 38 -12.35 2.82 18.06
C PRO A 38 -12.80 1.36 18.24
N GLU A 39 -14.12 1.11 18.18
CA GLU A 39 -14.68 -0.25 18.24
C GLU A 39 -14.25 -1.10 17.05
N ARG A 40 -14.32 -0.56 15.83
CA ARG A 40 -13.88 -1.26 14.62
C ARG A 40 -12.39 -1.58 14.66
N THR A 41 -11.56 -0.61 15.04
CA THR A 41 -10.12 -0.81 15.23
C THR A 41 -9.85 -1.93 16.25
N ASN A 42 -10.54 -1.94 17.39
CA ASN A 42 -10.39 -3.00 18.39
C ASN A 42 -10.82 -4.38 17.89
N ASN A 43 -11.88 -4.45 17.08
CA ASN A 43 -12.34 -5.70 16.47
C ASN A 43 -11.31 -6.25 15.48
N TYR A 44 -10.73 -5.39 14.63
CA TYR A 44 -9.65 -5.79 13.72
C TYR A 44 -8.41 -6.26 14.48
N LEU A 45 -8.02 -5.54 15.53
CA LEU A 45 -6.87 -5.92 16.35
C LEU A 45 -7.10 -7.27 17.02
N SER A 46 -8.29 -7.50 17.59
CA SER A 46 -8.64 -8.77 18.25
C SER A 46 -8.62 -9.93 17.26
N ALA A 47 -9.23 -9.75 16.08
CA ALA A 47 -9.22 -10.77 15.02
C ALA A 47 -7.82 -11.07 14.51
N LEU A 48 -6.97 -10.04 14.33
CA LEU A 48 -5.58 -10.21 13.93
C LEU A 48 -4.78 -11.02 14.96
N LEU A 49 -4.98 -10.71 16.24
CA LEU A 49 -4.34 -11.45 17.33
C LEU A 49 -4.80 -12.89 17.33
N GLU A 50 -6.11 -13.15 17.39
CA GLU A 50 -6.67 -14.51 17.35
C GLU A 50 -6.10 -15.32 16.19
N TYR A 51 -6.12 -14.75 14.98
CA TYR A 51 -5.53 -15.38 13.80
C TYR A 51 -4.03 -15.68 13.97
N ALA A 52 -3.24 -14.69 14.41
CA ALA A 52 -1.81 -14.86 14.60
C ALA A 52 -1.49 -15.96 15.62
N THR A 53 -2.24 -16.04 16.71
CA THR A 53 -2.04 -17.06 17.75
C THR A 53 -2.40 -18.47 17.29
N ALA A 54 -3.36 -18.59 16.37
CA ALA A 54 -3.80 -19.87 15.81
C ALA A 54 -2.86 -20.36 14.69
N HIS A 55 -2.47 -19.47 13.78
CA HIS A 55 -1.88 -19.82 12.48
C HIS A 55 -0.39 -19.49 12.34
N ILE A 56 0.19 -18.69 13.24
CA ILE A 56 1.60 -18.26 13.14
C ILE A 56 2.42 -18.90 14.28
N PRO A 57 3.36 -19.83 13.97
CA PRO A 57 4.13 -20.57 14.98
C PRO A 57 4.82 -19.68 16.02
N TYR A 58 5.38 -18.53 15.61
CA TYR A 58 6.04 -17.59 16.50
C TYR A 58 5.08 -17.09 17.61
N TYR A 59 3.88 -16.62 17.25
CA TYR A 59 2.92 -16.10 18.22
C TYR A 59 2.27 -17.20 19.05
N LYS A 60 2.00 -18.37 18.45
CA LYS A 60 1.54 -19.56 19.17
C LYS A 60 2.51 -19.96 20.29
N ASN A 61 3.80 -20.01 19.97
CA ASN A 61 4.84 -20.35 20.94
C ASN A 61 5.00 -19.26 22.00
N LEU A 62 4.95 -17.99 21.60
CA LEU A 62 5.10 -16.84 22.49
C LEU A 62 4.05 -16.87 23.61
N ILE A 63 2.77 -17.10 23.27
CA ILE A 63 1.69 -17.11 24.26
C ILE A 63 1.71 -18.36 25.11
N SER A 64 2.00 -19.52 24.51
CA SER A 64 2.08 -20.80 25.23
C SER A 64 3.20 -20.83 26.27
N SER A 65 4.29 -20.09 26.05
CA SER A 65 5.50 -20.15 26.87
C SER A 65 5.57 -19.10 27.99
N HIS A 66 4.83 -18.00 27.89
CA HIS A 66 5.02 -16.84 28.77
C HIS A 66 3.75 -16.33 29.46
N SER A 67 2.64 -17.08 29.42
CA SER A 67 1.36 -16.69 30.04
C SER A 67 0.88 -15.29 29.61
N TYR A 68 1.24 -14.83 28.41
CA TYR A 68 0.80 -13.55 27.88
C TYR A 68 -0.70 -13.61 27.61
N ASN A 69 -1.43 -12.56 28.00
CA ASN A 69 -2.83 -12.46 27.67
C ASN A 69 -2.97 -12.09 26.18
N SER A 70 -3.48 -13.01 25.36
CA SER A 70 -3.74 -12.79 23.93
C SER A 70 -4.69 -11.61 23.65
N SER A 71 -5.44 -11.18 24.66
CA SER A 71 -6.36 -10.05 24.59
C SER A 71 -5.72 -8.71 24.98
N ASN A 72 -4.47 -8.70 25.46
CA ASN A 72 -3.74 -7.48 25.84
C ASN A 72 -2.52 -7.25 24.95
N PHE A 73 -2.71 -6.44 23.91
CA PHE A 73 -1.64 -6.09 22.96
C PHE A 73 -0.41 -5.47 23.62
N SER A 74 -0.59 -4.76 24.75
CA SER A 74 0.51 -4.07 25.45
C SER A 74 1.50 -5.03 26.10
N GLU A 75 1.12 -6.29 26.30
CA GLU A 75 1.98 -7.33 26.88
C GLU A 75 2.85 -8.02 25.81
N LEU A 76 2.52 -7.88 24.53
CA LEU A 76 3.28 -8.51 23.46
C LEU A 76 4.64 -7.81 23.27
N PRO A 77 5.73 -8.57 23.09
CA PRO A 77 7.04 -8.01 22.83
C PRO A 77 7.06 -7.30 21.48
N ILE A 78 7.74 -6.15 21.45
CA ILE A 78 7.94 -5.39 20.21
C ILE A 78 8.78 -6.22 19.23
N LEU A 79 8.23 -6.42 18.03
CA LEU A 79 8.88 -7.17 16.97
C LEU A 79 10.01 -6.34 16.33
N THR A 80 11.26 -6.63 16.68
CA THR A 80 12.43 -5.93 16.11
C THR A 80 12.90 -6.55 14.80
N LYS A 81 13.66 -5.79 14.00
CA LYS A 81 14.27 -6.31 12.76
C LYS A 81 15.18 -7.53 12.99
N SER A 82 15.77 -7.70 14.17
CA SER A 82 16.58 -8.91 14.48
C SER A 82 15.68 -10.12 14.66
N ILE A 83 14.64 -9.95 15.51
CA ILE A 83 13.67 -11.01 15.79
C ILE A 83 13.01 -11.51 14.50
N ILE A 84 12.61 -10.60 13.60
CA ILE A 84 12.01 -11.00 12.31
C ILE A 84 12.97 -11.84 11.48
N ARG A 85 14.25 -11.47 11.39
CA ARG A 85 15.24 -12.22 10.60
C ARG A 85 15.50 -13.60 11.20
N GLU A 86 15.65 -13.67 12.52
CA GLU A 86 15.92 -14.91 13.25
C GLU A 86 14.72 -15.87 13.26
N ASN A 87 13.49 -15.34 13.15
CA ASN A 87 12.25 -16.12 13.23
C ASN A 87 11.44 -16.10 11.93
N PHE A 88 12.05 -15.74 10.78
CA PHE A 88 11.31 -15.49 9.54
C PHE A 88 10.40 -16.66 9.13
N ASP A 89 10.91 -17.89 9.22
CA ASP A 89 10.12 -19.08 8.89
C ASP A 89 8.99 -19.33 9.89
N ASN A 90 9.23 -19.06 11.18
CA ASN A 90 8.21 -19.19 12.24
C ASN A 90 7.17 -18.06 12.22
N LEU A 91 7.44 -16.97 11.50
CA LEU A 91 6.52 -15.85 11.31
C LEU A 91 5.59 -16.05 10.09
N LYS A 92 5.72 -17.15 9.36
CA LYS A 92 4.83 -17.51 8.26
C LYS A 92 3.55 -18.13 8.83
N SER A 93 2.41 -17.72 8.28
CA SER A 93 1.14 -18.42 8.51
C SER A 93 1.23 -19.83 7.92
N ASP A 94 0.66 -20.82 8.61
CA ASP A 94 0.50 -22.18 8.09
C ASP A 94 -0.43 -22.25 6.87
N GLU A 95 -1.28 -21.24 6.68
CA GLU A 95 -2.14 -21.07 5.52
C GLU A 95 -1.47 -20.34 4.35
N LEU A 96 -0.21 -19.89 4.49
CA LEU A 96 0.43 -19.02 3.51
C LEU A 96 0.42 -19.60 2.08
N ALA A 97 0.54 -20.93 1.95
CA ALA A 97 0.51 -21.63 0.67
C ALA A 97 -0.84 -21.55 -0.06
N SER A 98 -1.95 -21.29 0.66
CA SER A 98 -3.28 -21.08 0.08
C SER A 98 -3.48 -19.69 -0.50
N ARG A 99 -2.59 -18.75 -0.17
CA ARG A 99 -2.67 -17.34 -0.57
C ARG A 99 -1.71 -17.06 -1.71
N ARG A 100 -2.09 -16.11 -2.56
CA ARG A 100 -1.14 -15.50 -3.49
C ARG A 100 -0.31 -14.48 -2.72
N TYR A 101 0.97 -14.77 -2.51
CA TYR A 101 1.89 -13.88 -1.82
C TYR A 101 3.14 -13.61 -2.67
N TYR A 102 3.91 -12.61 -2.25
CA TYR A 102 5.22 -12.30 -2.80
C TYR A 102 6.16 -11.77 -1.71
N PHE A 103 7.46 -11.86 -1.96
CA PHE A 103 8.46 -11.31 -1.05
C PHE A 103 8.78 -9.86 -1.43
N ASN A 104 8.83 -9.00 -0.42
CA ASN A 104 9.37 -7.65 -0.53
C ASN A 104 10.58 -7.51 0.40
N SER A 105 11.39 -6.48 0.20
CA SER A 105 12.58 -6.23 1.00
C SER A 105 12.78 -4.75 1.24
N SER A 106 13.12 -4.38 2.47
CA SER A 106 13.53 -3.00 2.76
C SER A 106 14.88 -2.70 2.12
N GLY A 107 15.04 -1.49 1.56
CA GLY A 107 16.28 -1.01 0.92
C GLY A 107 17.41 -0.68 1.91
N GLY A 108 17.57 -1.48 2.97
CA GLY A 108 18.28 -1.16 4.21
C GLY A 108 19.56 -0.32 4.08
N SER A 109 19.54 0.87 4.66
CA SER A 109 20.71 1.75 4.83
C SER A 109 21.85 1.12 5.64
N THR A 110 21.56 0.06 6.41
CA THR A 110 22.49 -0.67 7.28
C THR A 110 23.02 -1.98 6.67
N GLY A 111 22.79 -2.23 5.37
CA GLY A 111 23.42 -3.32 4.62
C GLY A 111 22.78 -4.70 4.73
N LYS A 112 21.80 -4.91 5.62
CA LYS A 112 20.99 -6.16 5.66
C LYS A 112 19.51 -5.87 5.41
N PRO A 113 19.02 -6.02 4.17
CA PRO A 113 17.61 -5.94 3.84
C PRO A 113 16.77 -6.82 4.78
N LEU A 114 15.65 -6.29 5.25
CA LEU A 114 14.62 -7.10 5.91
C LEU A 114 13.68 -7.61 4.84
N GLN A 115 13.58 -8.93 4.69
CA GLN A 115 12.58 -9.57 3.86
C GLN A 115 11.24 -9.63 4.59
N VAL A 116 10.16 -9.32 3.88
CA VAL A 116 8.78 -9.40 4.38
C VAL A 116 7.90 -10.09 3.35
N ILE A 117 6.75 -10.59 3.78
CA ILE A 117 5.75 -11.24 2.92
C ILE A 117 4.57 -10.29 2.78
N GLN A 118 4.08 -10.13 1.56
CA GLN A 118 2.92 -9.32 1.22
C GLN A 118 1.99 -10.13 0.31
N ASP A 119 0.69 -9.89 0.42
CA ASP A 119 -0.35 -10.56 -0.35
C ASP A 119 -1.32 -9.56 -0.98
N ALA A 120 -2.39 -10.06 -1.59
CA ALA A 120 -3.38 -9.22 -2.26
C ALA A 120 -4.10 -8.28 -1.28
N GLU A 121 -4.42 -8.75 -0.08
CA GLU A 121 -5.09 -7.94 0.96
C GLU A 121 -4.21 -6.75 1.37
N TYR A 122 -2.90 -6.98 1.53
CA TYR A 122 -1.94 -5.89 1.75
C TYR A 122 -2.00 -4.82 0.65
N GLU A 123 -2.03 -5.22 -0.64
CA GLU A 123 -2.09 -4.26 -1.74
C GLU A 123 -3.40 -3.46 -1.74
N GLU A 124 -4.53 -4.10 -1.48
CA GLU A 124 -5.84 -3.44 -1.40
C GLU A 124 -5.85 -2.34 -0.32
N TRP A 125 -5.34 -2.65 0.86
CA TRP A 125 -5.20 -1.70 1.97
C TRP A 125 -4.18 -0.60 1.68
N ARG A 126 -3.07 -0.92 1.03
CA ARG A 126 -2.06 0.05 0.59
C ARG A 126 -2.69 1.07 -0.38
N GLU A 127 -3.42 0.61 -1.39
CA GLU A 127 -4.07 1.49 -2.36
C GLU A 127 -5.13 2.38 -1.70
N ALA A 128 -5.90 1.85 -0.74
CA ALA A 128 -6.92 2.62 -0.02
C ALA A 128 -6.28 3.69 0.88
N THR A 129 -5.17 3.37 1.54
CA THR A 129 -4.42 4.29 2.39
C THR A 129 -3.75 5.40 1.55
N GLU A 130 -3.22 5.06 0.38
CA GLU A 130 -2.71 6.04 -0.59
C GLU A 130 -3.83 6.99 -1.03
N LEU A 131 -5.00 6.46 -1.40
CA LEU A 131 -6.16 7.26 -1.76
C LEU A 131 -6.61 8.20 -0.63
N PHE A 132 -6.64 7.68 0.61
CA PHE A 132 -6.93 8.46 1.81
C PHE A 132 -5.96 9.62 1.97
N PHE A 133 -4.65 9.36 1.86
CA PHE A 133 -3.63 10.41 1.95
C PHE A 133 -3.85 11.51 0.90
N TYR A 134 -4.00 11.16 -0.38
CA TYR A 134 -4.20 12.14 -1.44
C TYR A 134 -5.48 12.98 -1.24
N ARG A 135 -6.60 12.34 -0.87
CA ARG A 135 -7.87 13.05 -0.73
C ARG A 135 -7.94 13.89 0.54
N GLN A 136 -7.50 13.36 1.67
CA GLN A 136 -7.70 13.99 2.98
C GLN A 136 -6.60 14.98 3.34
N PHE A 137 -5.35 14.73 2.94
CA PHE A 137 -4.23 15.60 3.27
C PHE A 137 -3.88 16.58 2.16
N LEU A 138 -4.07 16.19 0.89
CA LEU A 138 -3.64 16.99 -0.25
C LEU A 138 -4.80 17.62 -1.05
N ASP A 139 -6.05 17.24 -0.77
CA ASP A 139 -7.23 17.56 -1.59
C ASP A 139 -7.07 17.22 -3.09
N ILE A 140 -6.30 16.17 -3.37
CA ILE A 140 -6.01 15.70 -4.72
C ILE A 140 -6.85 14.45 -5.00
N GLU A 141 -7.44 14.40 -6.20
CA GLU A 141 -8.06 13.19 -6.74
C GLU A 141 -7.04 12.49 -7.67
N PRO A 142 -6.35 11.43 -7.19
CA PRO A 142 -5.22 10.85 -7.91
C PRO A 142 -5.62 10.20 -9.24
N VAL A 143 -6.88 9.79 -9.40
CA VAL A 143 -7.36 9.14 -10.64
C VAL A 143 -7.57 10.14 -11.79
N VAL A 144 -7.61 11.44 -11.51
CA VAL A 144 -7.74 12.51 -12.51
C VAL A 144 -6.54 13.47 -12.50
N THR A 145 -5.50 13.16 -11.72
CA THR A 145 -4.32 14.02 -11.54
C THR A 145 -3.06 13.31 -12.05
N SER A 146 -2.29 13.99 -12.91
CA SER A 146 -1.00 13.44 -13.36
C SER A 146 0.05 13.64 -12.29
N GLU A 147 0.91 12.64 -12.09
CA GLU A 147 1.95 12.66 -11.06
C GLU A 147 3.32 12.40 -11.67
N VAL A 148 4.33 13.05 -11.09
CA VAL A 148 5.73 12.78 -11.37
C VAL A 148 6.36 12.24 -10.09
N ILE A 149 6.83 11.00 -10.13
CA ILE A 149 7.48 10.33 -9.01
C ILE A 149 8.99 10.39 -9.21
N LEU A 150 9.68 11.06 -8.31
CA LEU A 150 11.14 11.02 -8.21
C LEU A 150 11.54 9.79 -7.39
N TRP A 151 12.28 8.86 -7.99
CA TRP A 151 12.62 7.59 -7.34
C TRP A 151 14.09 7.20 -7.51
N GLY A 152 14.69 6.64 -6.46
CA GLY A 152 16.10 6.24 -6.45
C GLY A 152 16.38 4.84 -6.98
N SER A 153 15.41 3.93 -7.00
CA SER A 153 15.66 2.55 -7.44
C SER A 153 15.48 2.42 -8.96
N THR A 154 16.57 2.17 -9.68
CA THR A 154 16.53 1.89 -11.13
C THR A 154 15.73 0.63 -11.44
N THR A 155 15.85 -0.39 -10.61
CA THR A 155 15.11 -1.65 -10.72
C THR A 155 13.61 -1.44 -10.55
N ASP A 156 13.19 -0.62 -9.59
CA ASP A 156 11.77 -0.36 -9.36
C ASP A 156 11.19 0.47 -10.51
N ILE A 157 11.94 1.48 -10.98
CA ILE A 157 11.56 2.27 -12.15
C ILE A 157 11.38 1.34 -13.36
N GLN A 158 12.31 0.42 -13.60
CA GLN A 158 12.19 -0.55 -14.70
C GLN A 158 10.98 -1.48 -14.53
N GLN A 159 10.70 -1.96 -13.32
CA GLN A 159 9.53 -2.81 -13.05
C GLN A 159 8.22 -2.06 -13.24
N GLN A 160 8.13 -0.81 -12.80
CA GLN A 160 6.95 0.04 -12.94
C GLN A 160 6.74 0.53 -14.39
N THR A 161 7.83 0.76 -15.12
CA THR A 161 7.79 1.21 -16.53
C THR A 161 7.77 0.08 -17.54
N LYS A 162 7.84 -1.19 -17.10
CA LYS A 162 7.74 -2.36 -17.99
C LYS A 162 6.42 -2.29 -18.76
N LYS A 163 6.54 -2.18 -20.09
CA LYS A 163 5.39 -2.17 -21.00
C LYS A 163 4.64 -3.48 -20.87
N LYS A 164 3.45 -3.45 -20.24
CA LYS A 164 2.48 -4.53 -20.38
C LYS A 164 2.01 -4.57 -21.84
N ASN A 165 1.65 -5.76 -22.33
CA ASN A 165 0.96 -5.89 -23.62
C ASN A 165 -0.43 -5.27 -23.50
N LEU A 166 -0.50 -3.95 -23.69
CA LEU A 166 -1.74 -3.20 -23.58
C LEU A 166 -2.58 -3.43 -24.83
N THR A 167 -3.85 -3.72 -24.62
CA THR A 167 -4.87 -3.77 -25.68
C THR A 167 -5.03 -2.40 -26.34
N THR A 168 -5.56 -2.35 -27.56
CA THR A 168 -5.83 -1.08 -28.28
C THR A 168 -6.70 -0.13 -27.45
N ARG A 169 -7.69 -0.67 -26.71
CA ARG A 169 -8.53 0.11 -25.80
C ARG A 169 -7.73 0.74 -24.66
N GLN A 170 -6.82 -0.01 -24.04
CA GLN A 170 -5.96 0.51 -22.96
C GLN A 170 -4.99 1.58 -23.46
N LYS A 171 -4.46 1.44 -24.69
CA LYS A 171 -3.62 2.47 -25.30
C LYS A 171 -4.38 3.78 -25.51
N LEU A 172 -5.63 3.72 -25.97
CA LEU A 172 -6.49 4.91 -26.12
C LEU A 172 -6.83 5.54 -24.76
N LEU A 173 -7.13 4.72 -23.76
CA LEU A 173 -7.39 5.19 -22.39
C LEU A 173 -6.17 5.92 -21.80
N ASN A 174 -4.95 5.41 -22.02
CA ASN A 174 -3.72 6.05 -21.53
C ASN A 174 -3.41 7.42 -22.16
N ILE A 175 -4.06 7.80 -23.27
CA ILE A 175 -3.89 9.15 -23.87
C ILE A 175 -4.68 10.19 -23.07
N ILE A 176 -5.79 9.77 -22.46
CA ILE A 176 -6.75 10.64 -21.78
C ILE A 176 -6.64 10.52 -20.26
N GLN A 177 -6.16 9.37 -19.75
CA GLN A 177 -5.91 9.16 -18.34
C GLN A 177 -4.70 9.95 -17.86
N PRO A 178 -4.71 10.41 -16.60
CA PRO A 178 -3.56 11.06 -16.02
C PRO A 178 -2.36 10.12 -15.97
N GLN A 179 -1.19 10.67 -16.22
CA GLN A 179 0.03 9.89 -16.37
C GLN A 179 0.80 9.84 -15.05
N LYS A 180 1.30 8.65 -14.70
CA LYS A 180 2.32 8.46 -13.67
C LYS A 180 3.69 8.40 -14.35
N THR A 181 4.53 9.41 -14.12
CA THR A 181 5.88 9.48 -14.71
C THR A 181 6.93 9.24 -13.66
N PHE A 182 7.72 8.18 -13.81
CA PHE A 182 8.86 7.91 -12.92
C PHE A 182 10.13 8.55 -13.47
N LEU A 183 10.80 9.33 -12.63
CA LEU A 183 12.11 9.90 -12.92
C LEU A 183 13.14 9.36 -11.95
N ASN A 184 14.32 9.03 -12.47
CA ASN A 184 15.43 8.55 -11.67
C ASN A 184 16.10 9.73 -10.96
N SER A 185 15.99 9.77 -9.63
CA SER A 185 16.57 10.84 -8.81
C SER A 185 18.10 10.94 -8.93
N PHE A 186 18.79 9.81 -9.14
CA PHE A 186 20.24 9.80 -9.35
C PHE A 186 20.69 10.36 -10.70
N LYS A 187 19.76 10.53 -11.66
CA LYS A 187 20.04 11.13 -12.97
C LYS A 187 19.62 12.60 -13.04
N MET A 188 19.12 13.17 -11.95
CA MET A 188 18.68 14.57 -11.95
C MET A 188 19.89 15.51 -11.97
N THR A 189 19.87 16.47 -12.88
CA THR A 189 20.82 17.60 -12.94
C THR A 189 20.05 18.90 -12.79
N LYS A 190 20.71 20.00 -12.40
CA LYS A 190 20.07 21.33 -12.28
C LYS A 190 19.26 21.72 -13.52
N ARG A 191 19.73 21.36 -14.71
CA ARG A 191 19.05 21.63 -15.99
C ARG A 191 17.74 20.84 -16.11
N ILE A 192 17.77 19.54 -15.79
CA ILE A 192 16.59 18.67 -15.83
C ILE A 192 15.50 19.15 -14.87
N CYS A 193 15.86 19.71 -13.70
CA CYS A 193 14.88 20.24 -12.75
C CYS A 193 14.20 21.54 -13.20
N ILE A 194 14.84 22.33 -14.07
CA ILE A 194 14.32 23.63 -14.55
C ILE A 194 13.43 23.44 -15.78
N ASP A 195 13.70 22.39 -16.58
CA ASP A 195 12.98 22.08 -17.83
C ASP A 195 11.70 21.23 -17.61
N MET A 196 11.34 20.93 -16.35
CA MET A 196 10.15 20.16 -15.95
C MET A 196 8.98 21.06 -15.55
#